data_AF-A0A519LVM5-F1
#
_entry.id   AF-A0A519LVM5-F1
#
_cell.length_a   1.000
_cell.length_b   1.000
_cell.length_c   1.000
_cell.angle_alpha   90.00
_cell.angle_beta   90.00
_cell.angle_gamma   90.00
#
_symmetry.space_group_name_H-M   'P 1'
#
loop_
_entity.id
_entity.type
_entity.pdbx_description
1 polymer ?
#
loop_
_entity_poly.entity_id
_entity_poly.type
_entity_poly.pdbx_seq_one_letter_code
_entity_poly.pdbx_strand_id
1 'polypeptide(L)'
;MTQDFEGEFDFTIGKTIKYSFSDGFKDCIEYKYFVNGVIHKGCLINNDSKIVPLNTFFKVKYSKKDPSISIINFKEQIRDSTEIVKAGFKLRSTTH
;
A
#
# COMPACT_ATOMS: atom_id res chain seq x y z
N MET A 1 -4.69 -6.68 -34.07
CA MET A 1 -4.35 -5.47 -33.30
C MET A 1 -4.73 -5.74 -31.87
N THR A 2 -3.80 -6.27 -31.08
CA THR A 2 -4.03 -6.55 -29.65
C THR A 2 -3.72 -5.24 -28.94
N GLN A 3 -4.74 -4.54 -28.45
CA GLN A 3 -4.52 -3.34 -27.64
C GLN A 3 -3.93 -3.79 -26.31
N ASP A 4 -2.63 -3.60 -26.19
CA ASP A 4 -1.88 -3.67 -24.95
C ASP A 4 -2.59 -2.84 -23.87
N PHE A 5 -3.15 -3.53 -22.87
CA PHE A 5 -3.56 -2.94 -21.58
C PHE A 5 -2.32 -2.55 -20.74
N GLU A 6 -1.21 -2.20 -21.38
CA GLU A 6 0.00 -1.64 -20.77
C GLU A 6 -0.21 -0.14 -20.50
N GLY A 7 -0.97 0.21 -19.47
CA GLY A 7 -1.05 1.63 -19.10
C GLY A 7 -2.01 2.02 -18.00
N GLU A 8 -2.99 1.19 -17.66
CA GLU A 8 -4.03 1.60 -16.69
C GLU A 8 -3.60 1.47 -15.24
N PHE A 9 -2.58 0.65 -14.96
CA PHE A 9 -2.12 0.42 -13.60
C PHE A 9 -0.63 0.71 -13.46
N ASP A 10 -0.25 1.17 -12.28
CA ASP A 10 1.14 1.29 -11.88
C ASP A 10 1.36 0.67 -10.51
N PHE A 11 2.63 0.55 -10.13
CA PHE A 11 3.04 0.05 -8.83
C PHE A 11 3.68 1.15 -8.00
N THR A 12 3.37 1.16 -6.72
CA THR A 12 4.02 1.98 -5.72
C THR A 12 4.22 1.16 -4.45
N ILE A 13 4.77 1.79 -3.43
CA ILE A 13 4.90 1.19 -2.12
C ILE A 13 3.79 1.73 -1.22
N GLY A 14 3.15 0.83 -0.50
CA GLY A 14 2.24 1.14 0.59
C GLY A 14 2.82 0.73 1.92
N LYS A 15 2.42 1.41 2.99
CA LYS A 15 2.77 1.08 4.37
C LYS A 15 1.50 0.78 5.14
N THR A 16 1.45 -0.37 5.80
CA THR A 16 0.40 -0.69 6.77
C THR A 16 0.54 0.18 8.02
N ILE A 17 -0.58 0.68 8.54
CA ILE A 17 -0.59 1.63 9.65
C ILE A 17 -1.14 0.97 10.91
N LYS A 18 -2.40 0.56 10.88
CA LYS A 18 -3.10 -0.05 12.00
C LYS A 18 -4.23 -0.93 11.49
N TYR A 19 -4.73 -1.78 12.37
CA TYR A 19 -6.01 -2.44 12.18
C TYR A 19 -7.11 -1.50 12.67
N SER A 20 -8.14 -1.31 11.85
CA SER A 20 -9.36 -0.67 12.28
C SER A 20 -10.37 -1.77 12.59
N PHE A 21 -10.68 -1.91 13.86
CA PHE A 21 -11.73 -2.79 14.38
C PHE A 21 -12.87 -1.87 14.83
N SER A 22 -13.99 -1.90 14.13
CA SER A 22 -15.21 -1.22 14.59
C SER A 22 -16.21 -2.27 15.03
N ASP A 23 -16.80 -2.10 16.22
CA ASP A 23 -17.90 -2.89 16.76
C ASP A 23 -19.02 -3.08 15.70
N GLY A 24 -19.00 -4.21 14.99
CA GLY A 24 -20.01 -4.61 14.01
C GLY A 24 -19.68 -4.43 12.53
N PHE A 25 -18.51 -3.90 12.14
CA PHE A 25 -18.09 -3.81 10.72
C PHE A 25 -16.68 -4.35 10.48
N LYS A 26 -16.54 -5.00 9.31
CA LYS A 26 -15.39 -5.80 8.85
C LYS A 26 -14.03 -5.23 9.24
N ASP A 27 -13.25 -6.05 9.91
CA ASP A 27 -11.85 -5.77 10.25
C ASP A 27 -11.07 -5.45 8.97
N CYS A 28 -10.50 -4.25 8.93
CA CYS A 28 -9.71 -3.84 7.78
C CYS A 28 -8.37 -3.26 8.22
N ILE A 29 -7.36 -3.52 7.40
CA ILE A 29 -6.02 -3.01 7.61
C ILE A 29 -5.96 -1.64 6.94
N GLU A 30 -5.74 -0.60 7.74
CA GLU A 30 -5.44 0.72 7.22
C GLU A 30 -4.02 0.76 6.67
N TYR A 31 -3.89 1.34 5.49
CA TYR A 31 -2.62 1.53 4.83
C TYR A 31 -2.55 2.94 4.24
N LYS A 32 -1.34 3.38 3.94
CA LYS A 32 -1.09 4.58 3.14
C LYS A 32 -0.08 4.31 2.05
N TYR A 33 -0.16 5.05 0.95
CA TYR A 33 0.76 4.97 -0.17
C TYR A 33 0.90 6.36 -0.78
N PHE A 34 1.90 6.51 -1.64
CA PHE A 34 2.21 7.77 -2.28
C PHE A 34 2.13 7.60 -3.79
N VAL A 35 1.47 8.57 -4.43
CA VAL A 35 1.40 8.70 -5.89
C VAL A 35 1.70 10.16 -6.20
N ASN A 36 2.76 10.41 -6.98
CA ASN A 36 3.16 11.77 -7.38
C ASN A 36 3.31 12.74 -6.18
N GLY A 37 3.81 12.26 -5.04
CA GLY A 37 3.98 13.06 -3.81
C GLY A 37 2.70 13.27 -2.98
N VAL A 38 1.54 12.80 -3.45
CA VAL A 38 0.27 12.86 -2.72
C VAL A 38 0.11 11.60 -1.87
N ILE A 39 -0.27 11.78 -0.60
CA ILE A 39 -0.57 10.66 0.30
C ILE A 39 -2.00 10.23 0.09
N HIS A 40 -2.17 8.96 -0.24
CA HIS A 40 -3.45 8.28 -0.27
C HIS A 40 -3.54 7.31 0.91
N LYS A 41 -4.75 7.15 1.45
CA LYS A 41 -5.06 6.23 2.55
C LYS A 41 -6.24 5.38 2.16
N GLY A 42 -6.26 4.15 2.63
CA GLY A 42 -7.41 3.26 2.44
C GLY A 42 -7.45 2.18 3.49
N CYS A 43 -8.54 1.41 3.45
CA CYS A 43 -8.74 0.25 4.30
C CYS A 43 -8.97 -0.98 3.43
N LEU A 44 -8.20 -2.04 3.66
CA LEU A 44 -8.38 -3.31 2.96
C LEU A 44 -8.87 -4.36 3.94
N ILE A 45 -10.02 -4.96 3.65
CA ILE A 45 -10.51 -6.11 4.40
C ILE A 45 -9.65 -7.30 4.03
N ASN A 46 -8.98 -7.90 5.01
CA ASN A 46 -8.21 -9.11 4.78
C ASN A 46 -9.09 -10.34 4.99
N ASN A 47 -9.66 -10.86 3.90
CA ASN A 47 -10.46 -12.08 3.94
C ASN A 47 -9.63 -13.35 4.17
N ASP A 48 -8.30 -13.27 4.09
CA ASP A 48 -7.41 -14.45 4.20
C ASP A 48 -7.09 -14.83 5.66
N SER A 49 -7.70 -14.15 6.65
CA SER A 49 -7.47 -14.32 8.10
C SER A 49 -6.01 -14.26 8.56
N LYS A 50 -5.09 -13.81 7.69
CA LYS A 50 -3.66 -13.67 8.01
C LYS A 50 -3.41 -12.38 8.76
N ILE A 51 -2.64 -12.47 9.83
CA ILE A 51 -2.13 -11.28 10.50
C ILE A 51 -1.10 -10.63 9.57
N VAL A 52 -1.46 -9.50 8.99
CA VAL A 52 -0.55 -8.64 8.24
C VAL A 52 0.28 -7.81 9.22
N PRO A 53 1.61 -7.79 9.09
CA PRO A 53 2.43 -7.00 10.00
C PRO A 53 2.15 -5.50 9.80
N LEU A 54 2.01 -4.78 10.92
CA LEU A 54 1.86 -3.32 10.93
C LEU A 54 3.20 -2.64 10.66
N ASN A 55 3.15 -1.36 10.26
CA ASN A 55 4.32 -0.56 9.92
C ASN A 55 5.23 -1.17 8.85
N THR A 56 4.70 -2.09 8.05
CA THR A 56 5.46 -2.83 7.05
C THR A 56 5.13 -2.29 5.67
N PHE A 57 6.14 -2.27 4.80
CA PHE A 57 6.01 -1.79 3.44
C PHE A 57 5.72 -2.95 2.48
N PHE A 58 4.78 -2.73 1.57
CA PHE A 58 4.32 -3.72 0.61
C PHE A 58 4.17 -3.08 -0.76
N LYS A 59 4.23 -3.90 -1.80
CA LYS A 59 3.92 -3.43 -3.15
C LYS A 59 2.41 -3.23 -3.32
N VAL A 60 2.05 -2.08 -3.86
CA VAL A 60 0.69 -1.65 -4.11
C VAL A 60 0.49 -1.44 -5.58
N LYS A 61 -0.57 -2.00 -6.14
CA LYS A 61 -1.03 -1.75 -7.51
C LYS A 61 -2.20 -0.77 -7.46
N TYR A 62 -2.06 0.37 -8.12
CA TYR A 62 -3.08 1.42 -8.20
C TYR A 62 -3.42 1.75 -9.66
N SER A 63 -4.61 2.29 -9.89
CA SER A 63 -5.01 2.76 -11.22
C SER A 63 -4.43 4.15 -11.50
N LYS A 64 -3.86 4.37 -12.68
CA LYS A 64 -3.31 5.69 -13.05
C LYS A 64 -4.40 6.72 -13.37
N LYS A 65 -5.57 6.24 -13.80
CA LYS A 65 -6.73 7.08 -14.16
C LYS A 65 -7.45 7.61 -12.91
N ASP A 66 -7.56 6.76 -11.90
CA ASP A 66 -8.10 7.09 -10.60
C ASP A 66 -7.21 6.39 -9.57
N PRO A 67 -6.45 7.13 -8.73
CA PRO A 67 -5.40 6.56 -7.88
C PRO A 67 -5.93 5.67 -6.75
N SER A 68 -7.18 5.18 -6.83
CA SER A 68 -7.68 4.10 -6.02
C SER A 68 -6.84 2.84 -6.18
N ILE A 69 -6.61 2.17 -5.06
CA ILE A 69 -5.91 0.88 -5.06
C ILE A 69 -6.79 -0.18 -5.67
N SER A 70 -6.17 -0.96 -6.55
CA SER A 70 -6.74 -2.20 -7.03
C SER A 70 -6.33 -3.37 -6.15
N ILE A 71 -5.04 -3.47 -5.77
CA ILE A 71 -4.49 -4.62 -5.03
C ILE A 71 -3.30 -4.20 -4.15
N ILE A 72 -3.21 -4.75 -2.93
CA ILE A 72 -1.98 -4.74 -2.11
C ILE A 72 -1.42 -6.16 -2.04
N ASN A 73 -0.15 -6.34 -2.42
CA ASN A 73 0.50 -7.64 -2.33
C ASN A 73 1.14 -7.84 -0.94
N PHE A 74 0.39 -8.40 0.01
CA PHE A 74 0.89 -8.68 1.36
C PHE A 74 1.96 -9.78 1.44
N LYS A 75 2.21 -10.51 0.35
CA LYS A 75 3.30 -11.50 0.30
C LYS A 75 4.65 -10.86 0.00
N GLU A 76 4.65 -9.72 -0.70
CA GLU A 76 5.87 -9.04 -1.13
C GLU A 76 6.16 -7.86 -0.21
N GLN A 77 6.93 -8.14 0.85
CA GLN A 77 7.44 -7.11 1.76
C GLN A 77 8.61 -6.39 1.11
N ILE A 78 8.51 -5.06 1.04
CA ILE A 78 9.62 -4.22 0.58
C ILE A 78 10.43 -3.80 1.80
N ARG A 79 11.72 -4.13 1.80
CA ARG A 79 12.67 -3.75 2.87
C ARG A 79 13.74 -2.78 2.40
N ASP A 80 13.86 -2.61 1.09
CA ASP A 80 14.84 -1.70 0.51
C ASP A 80 14.50 -0.25 0.85
N SER A 81 15.38 0.38 1.62
CA SER A 81 15.22 1.76 2.06
C SER A 81 15.20 2.75 0.90
N THR A 82 15.94 2.46 -0.18
CA THR A 82 16.03 3.32 -1.36
C THR A 82 14.70 3.34 -2.10
N GLU A 83 14.08 2.17 -2.30
CA GLU A 83 12.77 2.06 -2.91
C GLU A 83 11.70 2.76 -2.06
N ILE A 84 11.73 2.57 -0.74
CA ILE A 84 10.78 3.21 0.19
C ILE A 84 10.88 4.75 0.11
N VAL A 85 12.09 5.30 0.08
CA VAL A 85 12.32 6.74 -0.04
C VAL A 85 11.92 7.26 -1.42
N LYS A 86 12.24 6.53 -2.49
CA LYS A 86 11.81 6.86 -3.86
C LYS A 86 10.29 6.88 -4.00
N ALA A 87 9.59 6.00 -3.29
CA ALA A 87 8.14 6.01 -3.23
C ALA A 87 7.58 7.22 -2.46
N GLY A 88 8.40 8.00 -1.75
CA GLY A 88 7.97 9.22 -1.05
C GLY A 88 7.85 9.06 0.47
N PHE A 89 8.18 7.90 1.03
CA PHE A 89 8.20 7.72 2.47
C PHE A 89 9.49 8.26 3.07
N LYS A 90 9.36 9.10 4.10
CA LYS A 90 10.50 9.42 4.97
C LYS A 90 10.74 8.25 5.90
N LEU A 91 11.88 7.59 5.73
CA LEU A 91 12.42 6.74 6.79
C LEU A 91 12.76 7.67 7.94
N ARG A 92 12.04 7.55 9.07
CA ARG A 92 12.49 8.22 10.28
C ARG A 92 13.85 7.60 10.59
N SER A 93 14.92 8.38 10.40
CA SER A 93 16.18 8.12 11.04
C SER A 93 15.87 8.06 12.53
N THR A 94 15.94 6.88 13.13
CA THR A 94 16.06 6.76 14.58
C THR A 94 17.40 7.39 14.93
N THR A 95 17.40 8.70 15.16
CA THR A 95 18.47 9.38 15.87
C THR A 95 18.32 8.93 17.31
N HIS A 96 19.17 8.00 17.73
CA HIS A 96 19.39 7.63 19.12
C HIS A 96 20.77 8.12 19.52
#